data_AF-A0AAE5VRG5-F1
#
_entry.id   AF-A0AAE5VRG5-F1
#
_cell.length_a   1.000
_cell.length_b   1.000
_cell.length_c   1.000
_cell.angle_alpha   90.00
_cell.angle_beta   90.00
_cell.angle_gamma   90.00
#
_symmetry.space_group_name_H-M   'P 1'
#
loop_
_entity.id
_entity.type
_entity.pdbx_description
1 polymer ?
#
loop_
_entity_poly.entity_id
_entity_poly.type
_entity_poly.pdbx_seq_one_letter_code
_entity_poly.pdbx_strand_id
1 'polypeptide(L)' 'MNVATSQVESFDVRMSRFDALPPVVREVINSASFEFHPGLAERLLRRGASATRCAERIITTDRGLSVRKGGAQ' A
#
# COMPACT_ATOMS: atom_id res chain seq x y z
N MET A 1 -0.87 33.55 -7.36
CA MET A 1 -1.46 32.62 -6.36
C MET A 1 -1.54 31.26 -7.02
N ASN A 2 -0.52 30.40 -6.88
CA ASN A 2 -0.50 29.07 -7.51
C ASN A 2 -0.54 28.01 -6.40
N VAL A 3 -1.72 27.45 -6.14
CA VAL A 3 -1.90 26.39 -5.12
C VAL A 3 -2.61 25.15 -5.71
N ALA A 4 -2.94 25.15 -7.00
CA ALA A 4 -3.76 24.08 -7.61
C ALA A 4 -2.95 22.94 -8.26
N THR A 5 -1.63 23.09 -8.46
CA THR A 5 -0.86 22.12 -9.28
C THR A 5 -0.28 20.95 -8.49
N SER A 6 0.01 21.11 -7.19
CA SER A 6 0.77 20.10 -6.43
C SER A 6 -0.02 18.84 -6.03
N GLN A 7 -1.35 18.90 -5.99
CA GLN A 7 -2.17 17.74 -5.59
C GLN A 7 -2.43 16.75 -6.73
N VAL A 8 -2.50 17.24 -7.99
CA VAL A 8 -2.82 16.38 -9.15
C VAL A 8 -1.64 15.47 -9.50
N GLU A 9 -0.42 16.00 -9.54
CA GLU A 9 0.79 15.18 -9.77
C GLU A 9 0.97 14.09 -8.71
N SER A 10 0.61 14.38 -7.46
CA SER A 10 0.76 13.45 -6.35
C SER A 10 -0.17 12.23 -6.47
N PHE A 11 -1.35 12.40 -7.07
CA PHE A 11 -2.33 11.33 -7.25
C PHE A 11 -1.95 10.43 -8.43
N ASP A 12 -1.48 11.04 -9.53
CA ASP A 12 -1.01 10.35 -10.73
C ASP A 12 0.20 9.45 -10.42
N VAL A 13 1.18 9.98 -9.67
CA VAL A 13 2.36 9.21 -9.23
C VAL A 13 1.97 8.05 -8.30
N ARG A 14 0.93 8.21 -7.45
CA ARG A 14 0.45 7.10 -6.62
C ARG A 14 -0.23 6.02 -7.44
N MET A 15 -1.10 6.39 -8.38
CA MET A 15 -1.77 5.41 -9.26
C MET A 15 -0.74 4.66 -10.11
N SER A 16 0.20 5.38 -10.73
CA SER A 16 1.29 4.78 -11.50
C SER A 16 2.11 3.77 -10.69
N ARG A 17 2.45 4.10 -9.44
CA ARG A 17 3.14 3.16 -8.53
C ARG A 17 2.28 1.97 -8.14
N PHE A 18 0.99 2.17 -7.96
CA PHE A 18 0.06 1.09 -7.64
C PHE A 18 -0.08 0.13 -8.82
N ASP A 19 -0.26 0.65 -10.03
CA ASP A 19 -0.41 -0.13 -11.27
C ASP A 19 0.85 -0.91 -11.64
N ALA A 20 2.02 -0.41 -11.25
CA ALA A 20 3.29 -1.11 -11.38
C ALA A 20 3.45 -2.31 -10.41
N LEU A 21 2.57 -2.47 -9.41
CA LEU A 21 2.65 -3.59 -8.48
C LEU A 21 2.11 -4.89 -9.11
N PRO A 22 2.66 -6.05 -8.70
CA PRO A 22 2.10 -7.34 -9.08
C PRO A 22 0.60 -7.47 -8.73
N PRO A 23 -0.22 -8.14 -9.54
CA PRO A 23 -1.67 -8.26 -9.32
C PRO A 23 -2.05 -8.71 -7.90
N VAL A 24 -1.39 -9.76 -7.38
CA VAL A 24 -1.64 -10.27 -6.02
C VAL A 24 -1.39 -9.23 -4.92
N VAL A 25 -0.46 -8.31 -5.13
CA VAL A 25 -0.16 -7.24 -4.15
C VAL A 25 -1.22 -6.15 -4.22
N ARG A 26 -1.70 -5.81 -5.43
CA ARG A 26 -2.79 -4.85 -5.63
C ARG A 26 -4.10 -5.33 -5.00
N GLU A 27 -4.44 -6.60 -5.19
CA GLU A 27 -5.63 -7.23 -4.58
C GLU A 27 -5.60 -7.15 -3.05
N VAL A 28 -4.45 -7.45 -2.44
CA VAL A 28 -4.29 -7.38 -0.99
C VAL A 28 -4.37 -5.96 -0.47
N ILE A 29 -3.80 -4.98 -1.18
CA ILE A 29 -3.93 -3.56 -0.80
C ILE A 29 -5.39 -3.10 -0.90
N ASN A 30 -6.12 -3.50 -1.95
CA ASN A 30 -7.53 -3.13 -2.14
C ASN A 30 -8.48 -3.79 -1.14
N SER A 31 -8.13 -4.96 -0.62
CA SER A 31 -8.93 -5.71 0.37
C SER A 31 -8.53 -5.43 1.81
N ALA A 32 -7.46 -4.67 2.03
CA ALA A 32 -7.00 -4.30 3.35
C ALA A 32 -8.02 -3.39 4.07
N SER A 33 -8.11 -3.55 5.39
CA SER A 33 -8.97 -2.70 6.23
C SER A 33 -8.39 -1.29 6.42
N PHE A 34 -7.08 -1.14 6.27
CA PHE A 34 -6.38 0.15 6.35
C PHE A 34 -5.84 0.59 4.99
N GLU A 35 -5.70 1.91 4.81
CA GLU A 35 -5.08 2.47 3.61
C GLU A 35 -3.56 2.21 3.61
N PHE A 36 -3.09 1.41 2.64
CA PHE A 36 -1.67 1.16 2.43
C PHE A 36 -1.13 2.00 1.28
N HIS A 37 -0.03 2.74 1.54
CA HIS A 37 0.64 3.48 0.48
C HIS A 37 1.43 2.53 -0.45
N PRO A 38 1.25 2.59 -1.80
CA PRO A 38 1.89 1.68 -2.76
C PRO A 38 3.42 1.62 -2.65
N GLY A 39 4.04 2.74 -2.29
CA GLY A 39 5.50 2.83 -2.11
C GLY A 39 6.08 1.91 -1.02
N LEU A 40 5.26 1.40 -0.09
CA LEU A 40 5.70 0.36 0.86
C LEU A 40 5.94 -0.97 0.14
N ALA A 41 4.99 -1.39 -0.69
CA ALA A 41 5.08 -2.62 -1.47
C ALA A 41 6.20 -2.54 -2.51
N GLU A 42 6.30 -1.41 -3.21
CA GLU A 42 7.38 -1.13 -4.17
C GLU A 42 8.76 -1.31 -3.50
N ARG A 43 8.95 -0.79 -2.29
CA ARG A 43 10.21 -0.90 -1.55
C ARG A 43 10.54 -2.34 -1.16
N LEU A 44 9.55 -3.14 -0.79
CA LEU A 44 9.76 -4.56 -0.47
C LEU A 44 10.17 -5.35 -1.71
N LEU A 45 9.50 -5.12 -2.83
CA LEU A 45 9.81 -5.76 -4.11
C LEU A 45 11.20 -5.36 -4.60
N ARG A 46 11.57 -4.07 -4.52
CA ARG A 46 12.92 -3.59 -4.87
C ARG A 46 14.03 -4.20 -4.00
N ARG A 47 13.71 -4.68 -2.80
CA ARG A 47 14.65 -5.40 -1.91
C ARG A 47 14.73 -6.90 -2.22
N GLY A 48 14.08 -7.37 -3.28
CA GLY A 48 14.08 -8.77 -3.68
C GLY A 48 13.04 -9.64 -2.99
N ALA A 49 12.05 -9.04 -2.30
CA ALA A 49 10.92 -9.82 -1.82
C ALA A 49 10.09 -10.34 -3.00
N SER A 50 9.63 -11.58 -2.93
CA SER A 50 8.64 -12.08 -3.89
C SER A 50 7.30 -11.37 -3.71
N ALA A 51 6.49 -11.34 -4.77
CA ALA A 51 5.15 -10.77 -4.73
C ALA A 51 4.29 -11.42 -3.63
N THR A 52 4.36 -12.74 -3.48
CA THR A 52 3.66 -13.50 -2.44
C THR A 52 4.11 -13.09 -1.03
N ARG A 53 5.42 -13.01 -0.78
CA ARG A 53 5.95 -12.58 0.53
C ARG A 53 5.58 -11.13 0.85
N CYS A 54 5.53 -10.28 -0.17
CA CYS A 54 5.08 -8.90 -0.02
C CYS A 54 3.60 -8.85 0.37
N ALA A 55 2.74 -9.61 -0.32
CA ALA A 55 1.31 -9.73 -0.01
C ALA A 55 1.06 -10.26 1.42
N GLU A 56 1.72 -11.35 1.81
CA GLU A 56 1.64 -11.91 3.17
C GLU A 56 2.00 -10.89 4.25
N ARG A 57 3.01 -10.06 3.99
CA ARG A 57 3.46 -9.02 4.92
C ARG A 57 2.42 -7.91 5.06
N ILE A 58 1.74 -7.54 3.98
CA ILE A 58 0.64 -6.56 4.02
C ILE A 58 -0.54 -7.14 4.82
N ILE A 59 -0.97 -8.37 4.53
CA ILE A 59 -2.04 -9.06 5.27
C ILE A 59 -1.72 -9.13 6.78
N THR A 60 -0.48 -9.51 7.12
CA THR A 60 -0.04 -9.61 8.51
C THR A 60 -0.08 -8.25 9.19
N THR A 61 0.33 -7.19 8.49
CA THR A 61 0.31 -5.82 9.00
C THR A 61 -1.12 -5.33 9.19
N ASP A 62 -2.00 -5.53 8.20
CA ASP A 62 -3.41 -5.14 8.24
C ASP A 62 -4.13 -5.78 9.44
N ARG A 63 -3.95 -7.10 9.62
CA ARG A 63 -4.48 -7.84 10.78
C ARG A 63 -3.90 -7.32 12.09
N GLY A 64 -2.59 -7.11 12.16
CA GLY A 64 -1.93 -6.61 13.38
C GLY A 64 -2.38 -5.20 13.78
N LEU A 65 -2.63 -4.32 12.80
CA LEU A 65 -3.17 -2.99 13.04
C LEU A 65 -4.66 -3.05 13.45
N SER A 66 -5.42 -3.95 12.85
CA SER A 66 -6.83 -4.18 13.20
C SER A 66 -6.98 -4.62 14.66
N VAL A 67 -6.13 -5.56 15.11
CA VAL A 67 -6.08 -6.03 16.50
C VAL A 67 -5.72 -4.89 17.47
N ARG A 68 -4.78 -4.01 17.11
CA ARG A 68 -4.42 -2.86 17.97
C ARG A 68 -5.51 -1.80 18.06
N LYS A 69 -6.28 -1.59 16.98
CA LYS A 69 -7.42 -0.67 16.99
C LYS A 69 -8.59 -1.21 17.82
N GLY A 70 -8.74 -2.54 17.91
CA GLY A 70 -9.73 -3.21 18.77
C GLY A 70 -9.34 -3.34 20.25
N GLY A 71 -8.07 -3.09 20.60
CA GLY A 71 -7.55 -3.19 21.96
C GLY A 71 -7.60 -1.90 22.79
N ALA A 72 -8.17 -0.83 22.23
CA ALA A 72 -8.54 0.37 22.97
C ALA A 72 -10.06 0.32 23.25
N GLN A 73 -10.46 -0.52 24.20
CA GLN A 73 -11.75 -0.44 24.87
C GLN A 73 -11.50 -0.40 26.38
#